data_AF-A0A6I6UM17-F1
#
_entry.id   AF-A0A6I6UM17-F1
#
_cell.length_a   1.000
_cell.length_b   1.000
_cell.length_c   1.000
_cell.angle_alpha   90.00
_cell.angle_beta   90.00
_cell.angle_gamma   90.00
#
_symmetry.space_group_name_H-M   'P 1'
#
loop_
_entity.id
_entity.type
_entity.pdbx_description
1 polymer ?
#
loop_
_entity_poly.entity_id
_entity_poly.type
_entity_poly.pdbx_seq_one_letter_code
_entity_poly.pdbx_strand_id
1 'polypeptide(L)' 'MKHIAAAIYLSFGMLFLFLQGFNGFIGPENMNFIIFLFLMAGALYLYREIRERFQKK' A
#
# COMPACT_ATOMS: atom_id res chain seq x y z
N MET A 1 8.93 -7.90 11.16
CA MET A 1 8.98 -7.79 9.67
C MET A 1 7.65 -7.41 9.03
N LYS A 2 6.47 -7.85 9.52
CA LYS A 2 5.16 -7.54 8.90
C LYS A 2 4.83 -6.04 8.85
N HIS A 3 5.21 -5.30 9.89
CA HIS A 3 5.16 -3.83 9.95
C HIS A 3 6.06 -3.15 8.89
N ILE A 4 7.24 -3.72 8.60
CA ILE A 4 8.13 -3.21 7.53
C ILE A 4 7.48 -3.45 6.17
N ALA A 5 6.92 -4.65 5.94
CA ALA A 5 6.18 -4.95 4.71
C ALA A 5 4.97 -4.02 4.52
N ALA A 6 4.17 -3.81 5.57
CA ALA A 6 3.05 -2.87 5.54
C ALA A 6 3.50 -1.46 5.15
N ALA A 7 4.58 -0.96 5.76
CA ALA A 7 5.14 0.35 5.44
C ALA A 7 5.57 0.43 3.98
N ILE A 8 6.31 -0.57 3.47
CA ILE A 8 6.76 -0.61 2.07
C ILE A 8 5.56 -0.57 1.12
N TYR A 9 4.57 -1.46 1.29
CA TYR A 9 3.43 -1.54 0.39
C TYR A 9 2.58 -0.26 0.41
N LEU A 10 2.36 0.34 1.59
CA LEU A 10 1.65 1.61 1.71
C LEU A 10 2.43 2.77 1.10
N SER A 11 3.75 2.84 1.30
CA SER A 11 4.60 3.87 0.72
C SER A 11 4.59 3.83 -0.81
N PHE A 12 4.69 2.65 -1.42
CA PHE A 12 4.59 2.51 -2.88
C PHE A 12 3.19 2.82 -3.41
N GLY A 13 2.13 2.37 -2.72
CA GLY A 13 0.76 2.70 -3.09
C GLY A 13 0.51 4.22 -3.10
N MET A 14 0.98 4.92 -2.06
CA MET A 14 0.89 6.38 -1.97
C MET A 14 1.76 7.08 -3.01
N LEU A 15 2.96 6.58 -3.28
CA LEU A 15 3.85 7.12 -4.32
C LEU A 15 3.18 7.05 -5.69
N PHE A 16 2.60 5.91 -6.06
CA PHE A 16 1.92 5.74 -7.35
C PHE A 16 0.68 6.62 -7.46
N LEU A 17 -0.08 6.75 -6.37
CA LEU A 17 -1.25 7.63 -6.30
C LEU A 17 -0.85 9.10 -6.46
N PHE A 18 0.26 9.51 -5.84
CA PHE A 18 0.85 10.84 -6.00
C PHE A 18 1.32 11.10 -7.44
N LEU A 19 1.99 10.12 -8.07
CA LEU A 19 2.47 10.24 -9.45
C LEU A 19 1.33 10.43 -10.45
N GLN A 20 0.17 9.81 -10.24
CA GLN A 20 -1.01 10.05 -11.09
C GLN A 20 -1.59 11.45 -11.00
N GLY A 21 -1.27 12.21 -9.95
CA GLY A 21 -1.71 13.60 -9.79
C GLY A 21 -0.98 14.59 -10.70
N PHE A 22 0.11 14.19 -11.35
CA PHE A 22 0.88 15.06 -12.25
C PHE A 22 0.29 15.03 -13.68
N ASN A 23 -0.05 16.20 -14.22
CA ASN A 23 -0.62 16.37 -15.56
C ASN A 23 0.22 15.82 -16.73
N GLY A 24 1.48 15.45 -16.51
CA GLY A 24 2.37 14.88 -17.53
C GLY A 24 2.73 13.41 -17.30
N PHE A 25 2.16 12.76 -16.28
CA PHE A 25 2.47 11.37 -15.97
C PHE A 25 1.62 10.42 -16.81
N ILE A 26 2.27 9.67 -17.70
CA ILE A 26 1.63 8.60 -18.46
C ILE A 26 1.94 7.28 -17.75
N GLY A 27 1.02 6.84 -16.89
CA GLY A 27 1.09 5.53 -16.25
C GLY A 27 0.63 4.40 -17.19
N PRO A 28 0.94 3.13 -16.85
CA PRO A 28 0.35 1.98 -17.53
C PRO A 28 -1.18 1.99 -17.44
N GLU A 29 -1.88 1.39 -18.41
CA GLU A 29 -3.36 1.30 -18.43
C GLU A 29 -3.95 0.77 -17.11
N ASN A 30 -3.23 -0.15 -16.46
CA ASN A 30 -3.65 -0.79 -15.21
C ASN A 30 -3.09 -0.12 -13.94
N MET A 31 -2.61 1.13 -14.01
CA MET A 31 -1.98 1.80 -12.87
C MET A 31 -2.91 1.88 -11.64
N ASN A 32 -4.20 2.17 -11.85
CA ASN A 32 -5.19 2.19 -10.76
C ASN A 32 -5.31 0.83 -10.06
N PHE A 33 -5.27 -0.26 -10.83
CA PHE A 33 -5.31 -1.61 -10.30
C PHE A 33 -4.03 -1.94 -9.52
N ILE A 34 -2.86 -1.51 -10.00
CA ILE A 34 -1.58 -1.67 -9.29
C ILE A 34 -1.62 -0.91 -7.96
N ILE A 35 -2.06 0.35 -7.96
CA ILE A 35 -2.23 1.15 -6.74
C ILE A 35 -3.13 0.43 -5.74
N PHE A 36 -4.27 -0.08 -6.20
CA PHE A 36 -5.20 -0.85 -5.38
C PHE A 36 -4.53 -2.07 -4.73
N LEU A 37 -3.76 -2.87 -5.50
CA LEU A 37 -3.06 -4.04 -4.97
C LEU A 37 -2.04 -3.66 -3.90
N PHE A 38 -1.29 -2.58 -4.09
CA PHE A 38 -0.31 -2.09 -3.12
C PHE A 38 -0.98 -1.64 -1.82
N LEU A 39 -2.05 -0.83 -1.92
CA LEU A 39 -2.79 -0.38 -0.75
C LEU A 39 -3.47 -1.54 -0.01
N MET A 40 -4.07 -2.48 -0.75
CA MET A 40 -4.71 -3.67 -0.19
C MET A 40 -3.70 -4.57 0.53
N ALA A 41 -2.55 -4.84 -0.08
CA ALA A 41 -1.48 -5.63 0.55
C ALA A 41 -0.96 -4.93 1.82
N GLY A 42 -0.70 -3.63 1.74
CA GLY A 42 -0.28 -2.81 2.87
C GLY A 42 -1.28 -2.85 4.03
N ALA A 43 -2.57 -2.67 3.73
CA ALA A 43 -3.65 -2.75 4.70
C ALA A 43 -3.77 -4.15 5.33
N LEU A 44 -3.62 -5.22 4.55
CA LEU A 44 -3.65 -6.61 5.06
C LEU A 44 -2.50 -6.89 6.03
N TYR A 45 -1.28 -6.47 5.68
CA TYR A 45 -0.12 -6.62 6.57
C TYR A 45 -0.28 -5.79 7.84
N LEU A 46 -0.81 -4.57 7.73
CA LEU A 46 -1.08 -3.70 8.87
C LEU A 46 -2.17 -4.29 9.78
N TYR A 47 -3.27 -4.77 9.21
CA TYR A 47 -4.35 -5.43 9.94
C TYR A 47 -3.86 -6.66 10.71
N ARG A 48 -3.04 -7.50 10.08
CA ARG A 48 -2.42 -8.67 10.74
C ARG A 48 -1.53 -8.26 11.91
N GLU A 49 -0.69 -7.25 11.73
CA GLU A 49 0.17 -6.73 12.78
C GLU A 49 -0.64 -6.18 13.96
N ILE A 50 -1.67 -5.37 13.68
CA ILE A 50 -2.56 -4.81 14.69
C ILE A 50 -3.25 -5.95 15.45
N ARG A 51 -3.88 -6.89 14.74
CA ARG A 51 -4.58 -8.03 15.35
C ARG A 51 -3.66 -8.86 16.25
N GLU A 52 -2.43 -9.13 15.81
CA GLU A 52 -1.44 -9.86 16.62
C GLU A 52 -1.05 -9.12 17.89
N ARG A 53 -0.96 -7.78 17.85
CA ARG A 53 -0.68 -6.96 19.03
C ARG A 53 -1.83 -6.94 20.01
N PHE A 54 -3.07 -6.92 19.52
CA PHE A 54 -4.27 -6.95 20.36
C PHE A 54 -4.53 -8.34 20.97
N GLN A 55 -4.20 -9.44 20.28
CA GLN A 55 -4.34 -10.80 20.81
C GLN A 55 -3.24 -11.22 21.80
N LYS A 56 -2.11 -10.50 21.83
CA LYS A 56 -1.03 -10.72 22.81
C LYS A 56 -1.19 -9.91 24.10
N LYS A 57 -2.22 -9.07 24.19
CA LYS A 57 -2.64 -8.35 25.39
C LYS A 57 -3.79 -9.09 26.05
#